data_AF-A0A974SPA4-F1
#
_entry.id   AF-A0A974SPA4-F1
#
_cell.length_a   1.000
_cell.length_b   1.000
_cell.length_c   1.000
_cell.angle_alpha   90.00
_cell.angle_beta   90.00
_cell.angle_gamma   90.00
#
_symmetry.space_group_name_H-M   'P 1'
#
loop_
_entity.id
_entity.type
_entity.pdbx_description
1 polymer ?
#
loop_
_entity_poly.entity_id
_entity_poly.type
_entity_poly.pdbx_seq_one_letter_code
_entity_poly.pdbx_strand_id
1 'polypeptide(L)'
;MEASLRYFPAVVRSEHESALDALVALDLPRDEAMDLVVAAWGQPGGAILAAADGGRAVAAVPLADGRWAACNAYPEQSCASPADAERRLGKLAKRGRRGLVAAVAAR
;
A
#
# COMPACT_ATOMS: atom_id res chain seq x y z
N MET A 1 -5.83 -13.09 19.23
CA MET A 1 -6.81 -12.23 18.55
C MET A 1 -6.36 -12.11 17.11
N GLU A 2 -7.09 -12.68 16.15
CA GLU A 2 -6.81 -12.42 14.75
C GLU A 2 -7.08 -10.93 14.49
N ALA A 3 -6.07 -10.21 13.99
CA ALA A 3 -6.27 -8.83 13.60
C ALA A 3 -7.22 -8.78 12.40
N SER A 4 -8.29 -8.00 12.50
CA SER A 4 -9.15 -7.74 11.36
C SER A 4 -8.36 -6.99 10.30
N LEU A 5 -8.43 -7.38 9.03
CA LEU A 5 -7.76 -6.70 7.93
C LEU A 5 -8.73 -5.78 7.17
N ARG A 6 -8.20 -4.67 6.68
CA ARG A 6 -8.84 -3.82 5.67
C ARG A 6 -8.07 -3.92 4.36
N TYR A 7 -8.81 -4.09 3.28
CA TYR A 7 -8.27 -4.18 1.92
C TYR A 7 -8.60 -2.92 1.15
N PHE A 8 -7.66 -2.37 0.39
CA PHE A 8 -7.89 -1.18 -0.43
C PHE A 8 -7.21 -1.29 -1.81
N PRO A 9 -7.74 -0.61 -2.83
CA PRO A 9 -7.09 -0.53 -4.13
C PRO A 9 -5.78 0.26 -4.05
N ALA A 10 -4.75 -0.22 -4.74
CA ALA A 10 -3.49 0.47 -4.94
C ALA A 10 -3.10 0.41 -6.42
N VAL A 11 -2.60 1.50 -6.99
CA VAL A 11 -2.12 1.55 -8.38
C VAL A 11 -0.61 1.69 -8.37
N VAL A 12 0.08 0.73 -9.00
CA VAL A 12 1.54 0.62 -9.00
C VAL A 12 2.17 1.77 -9.78
N ARG A 13 3.17 2.42 -9.19
CA ARG A 13 4.06 3.40 -9.85
C ARG A 13 5.41 2.80 -10.20
N SER A 14 6.00 2.02 -9.28
CA SER A 14 7.31 1.38 -9.45
C SER A 14 7.48 0.21 -8.47
N GLU A 15 8.49 -0.62 -8.71
CA GLU A 15 8.85 -1.78 -7.88
C GLU A 15 10.29 -1.64 -7.39
N HIS A 16 10.55 -2.07 -6.16
CA HIS A 16 11.80 -1.86 -5.44
C HIS A 16 12.17 -3.08 -4.61
N GLU A 17 13.45 -3.22 -4.27
CA GLU A 17 13.96 -4.34 -3.46
C GLU A 17 13.60 -4.21 -1.97
N SER A 18 13.23 -3.01 -1.50
CA SER A 18 12.91 -2.77 -0.09
C SER A 18 11.69 -1.86 0.08
N ALA A 19 11.01 -1.99 1.23
CA ALA A 19 9.90 -1.12 1.62
C ALA A 19 10.34 0.35 1.76
N LEU A 20 11.54 0.58 2.30
CA LEU A 20 12.11 1.91 2.48
C LEU A 20 12.31 2.61 1.13
N ASP A 21 12.90 1.93 0.15
CA ASP A 21 13.11 2.50 -1.18
C ASP A 21 11.78 2.77 -1.89
N ALA A 22 10.79 1.88 -1.72
CA ALA A 22 9.44 2.10 -2.25
C ALA A 22 8.77 3.35 -1.65
N LEU A 23 8.90 3.59 -0.34
CA LEU A 23 8.36 4.78 0.32
C LEU A 23 9.09 6.06 -0.11
N VAL A 24 10.43 6.02 -0.19
CA VAL A 24 11.23 7.17 -0.68
C VAL A 24 10.85 7.51 -2.13
N ALA A 25 10.60 6.51 -2.98
CA ALA A 25 10.12 6.71 -4.35
C ALA A 25 8.69 7.28 -4.45
N LEU A 26 7.95 7.31 -3.34
CA LEU A 26 6.63 7.94 -3.21
C LEU A 26 6.69 9.37 -2.69
N ASP A 27 7.89 9.94 -2.64
CA ASP A 27 8.20 11.30 -2.19
C ASP A 27 8.08 11.45 -0.66
N LEU A 28 8.29 10.38 0.12
CA LEU A 28 8.41 10.49 1.58
C LEU A 28 9.84 10.86 2.00
N PRO A 29 10.00 11.75 3.01
CA PRO A 29 11.29 11.94 3.67
C PRO A 29 11.83 10.62 4.21
N ARG A 30 13.14 10.37 4.03
CA ARG A 30 13.77 9.10 4.41
C ARG A 30 13.57 8.73 5.88
N ASP A 31 13.66 9.70 6.78
CA ASP A 31 13.51 9.46 8.22
C ASP A 31 12.08 9.04 8.56
N GLU A 32 11.07 9.72 8.00
CA GLU A 32 9.66 9.34 8.14
C GLU A 32 9.38 7.95 7.53
N ALA A 33 9.95 7.67 6.36
CA ALA A 33 9.84 6.35 5.74
C ALA A 33 10.44 5.25 6.62
N MET A 34 11.57 5.51 7.30
CA MET A 34 12.17 4.58 8.26
C MET A 34 11.24 4.35 9.45
N ASP A 35 10.71 5.42 10.05
CA ASP A 35 9.78 5.33 11.18
C ASP A 35 8.54 4.50 10.83
N LEU A 36 8.01 4.67 9.63
CA LEU A 36 6.89 3.88 9.12
C LEU A 36 7.23 2.40 8.93
N VAL A 37 8.42 2.08 8.41
CA VAL A 37 8.91 0.69 8.27
C VAL A 37 9.03 0.03 9.63
N VAL A 38 9.59 0.74 10.62
CA VAL A 38 9.70 0.24 11.99
C VAL A 38 8.31 0.05 12.62
N ALA A 39 7.40 1.00 12.45
CA ALA A 39 6.05 0.91 12.98
C ALA A 39 5.23 -0.23 12.37
N ALA A 40 5.45 -0.55 11.10
CA ALA A 40 4.80 -1.65 10.40
C ALA A 40 5.44 -3.02 10.69
N TRP A 41 6.60 -3.07 11.33
CA TRP A 41 7.33 -4.31 11.56
C TRP A 41 6.50 -5.30 12.39
N GLY A 42 6.29 -6.50 11.84
CA GLY A 42 5.47 -7.54 12.48
C GLY A 42 3.96 -7.27 12.48
N GLN A 43 3.49 -6.20 11.83
CA GLN A 43 2.05 -5.93 11.71
C GLN A 43 1.40 -6.78 10.61
N PRO A 44 0.14 -7.24 10.81
CA PRO A 44 -0.60 -7.99 9.81
C PRO A 44 -1.07 -7.10 8.65
N GLY A 45 -1.20 -7.68 7.45
CA GLY A 45 -1.63 -6.99 6.22
C GLY A 45 -0.49 -6.62 5.27
N GLY A 46 0.71 -6.39 5.79
CA GLY A 46 1.95 -6.28 5.01
C GLY A 46 2.14 -4.96 4.28
N ALA A 47 1.09 -4.22 3.89
CA ALA A 47 1.25 -2.91 3.28
C ALA A 47 1.52 -1.81 4.32
N ILE A 48 2.34 -0.83 3.93
CA ILE A 48 2.61 0.38 4.72
C ILE A 48 1.89 1.54 4.05
N LEU A 49 0.81 2.01 4.68
CA LEU A 49 0.01 3.14 4.20
C LEU A 49 0.54 4.45 4.80
N ALA A 50 0.70 5.47 3.97
CA ALA A 50 1.17 6.78 4.37
C ALA A 50 0.50 7.91 3.55
N ALA A 51 0.79 9.15 3.91
CA ALA A 51 0.43 10.32 3.14
C ALA A 51 1.71 11.02 2.67
N ALA A 52 1.90 11.11 1.36
CA ALA A 52 2.98 11.92 0.78
C ALA A 52 2.63 13.41 0.85
N ASP A 53 3.61 14.27 0.56
CA ASP A 53 3.44 15.72 0.50
C ASP A 53 2.18 16.14 -0.26
N GLY A 54 1.41 17.07 0.33
CA GLY A 54 0.11 17.48 -0.18
C GLY A 54 -1.06 16.54 0.18
N GLY A 55 -0.85 15.56 1.07
CA GLY A 55 -1.90 14.70 1.62
C GLY A 55 -2.31 13.54 0.71
N ARG A 56 -1.53 13.25 -0.34
CA ARG A 56 -1.81 12.15 -1.26
C ARG A 56 -1.59 10.81 -0.56
N ALA A 57 -2.62 9.97 -0.49
CA ALA A 57 -2.49 8.63 0.05
C ALA A 57 -1.60 7.76 -0.86
N VAL A 58 -0.58 7.14 -0.25
CA VAL A 58 0.38 6.26 -0.92
C VAL A 58 0.63 5.03 -0.08
N ALA A 59 1.09 3.94 -0.70
CA ALA A 59 1.43 2.74 0.04
C ALA A 59 2.63 2.00 -0.56
N ALA A 60 3.47 1.44 0.30
CA ALA A 60 4.40 0.38 -0.06
C ALA A 60 3.71 -0.97 0.16
N VAL A 61 3.61 -1.80 -0.88
CA VAL A 61 2.87 -3.07 -0.86
C VAL A 61 3.84 -4.22 -1.16
N PRO A 62 3.93 -5.26 -0.30
CA PRO A 62 4.80 -6.39 -0.56
C PRO A 62 4.27 -7.21 -1.74
N LEU A 63 5.18 -7.69 -2.59
CA LEU A 63 4.91 -8.56 -3.72
C LEU A 63 5.29 -10.01 -3.39
N ALA A 64 4.70 -10.96 -4.12
CA ALA A 64 4.92 -12.39 -3.90
C ALA A 64 6.37 -12.85 -4.16
N ASP A 65 7.15 -12.07 -4.91
CA ASP A 65 8.56 -12.32 -5.21
C ASP A 65 9.53 -11.70 -4.19
N GLY A 66 9.01 -11.13 -3.10
CA GLY A 66 9.81 -10.49 -2.04
C GLY A 66 10.13 -9.02 -2.28
N ARG A 67 9.82 -8.48 -3.48
CA ARG A 67 9.96 -7.05 -3.78
C ARG A 67 8.80 -6.25 -3.23
N TRP A 68 8.87 -4.92 -3.37
CA TRP A 68 7.87 -3.97 -2.88
C TRP A 68 7.39 -3.07 -4.00
N ALA A 69 6.07 -2.89 -4.12
CA ALA A 69 5.46 -1.95 -5.03
C ALA A 69 5.19 -0.61 -4.34
N ALA A 70 5.72 0.47 -4.90
CA ALA A 70 5.34 1.84 -4.58
C ALA A 70 4.02 2.16 -5.29
N CYS A 71 2.97 2.47 -4.54
CA CYS A 71 1.62 2.64 -5.06
C CYS A 71 0.99 3.98 -4.69
N ASN A 72 0.20 4.54 -5.61
CA ASN A 72 -0.87 5.47 -5.21
C ASN A 72 -1.99 4.65 -4.55
N ALA A 73 -2.39 5.01 -3.34
CA ALA A 73 -3.36 4.27 -2.55
C ALA A 73 -4.73 4.95 -2.53
N TYR A 74 -5.78 4.15 -2.36
CA TYR A 74 -7.17 4.60 -2.27
C TYR A 74 -7.83 4.07 -0.98
N PRO A 75 -7.34 4.46 0.21
CA PRO A 75 -7.82 3.93 1.50
C PRO A 75 -9.28 4.29 1.80
N GLU A 76 -9.81 5.37 1.22
CA GLU A 76 -11.23 5.73 1.26
C GLU A 76 -12.14 4.68 0.60
N GLN A 77 -11.56 3.84 -0.26
CA GLN A 77 -12.22 2.70 -0.89
C GLN A 77 -11.86 1.39 -0.19
N SER A 78 -11.51 1.42 1.09
CA SER A 78 -11.25 0.21 1.88
C SER A 78 -12.51 -0.62 2.16
N CYS A 79 -12.35 -1.94 2.24
CA CYS A 79 -13.40 -2.91 2.56
C CYS A 79 -12.85 -4.09 3.35
N ALA A 80 -13.75 -4.93 3.89
CA ALA A 80 -13.37 -6.11 4.67
C ALA A 80 -13.02 -7.34 3.80
N SER A 81 -13.27 -7.29 2.49
CA SER A 81 -13.04 -8.40 1.56
C SER A 81 -12.00 -8.04 0.48
N PRO A 82 -11.02 -8.92 0.19
CA PRO A 82 -10.11 -8.75 -0.93
C PRO A 82 -10.83 -8.66 -2.28
N ALA A 83 -11.86 -9.49 -2.49
CA ALA A 83 -12.61 -9.55 -3.75
C ALA A 83 -13.39 -8.24 -4.01
N ASP A 84 -13.87 -7.59 -2.94
CA ASP A 84 -14.50 -6.28 -3.05
C ASP A 84 -13.48 -5.18 -3.41
N ALA A 85 -12.27 -5.25 -2.85
CA ALA A 85 -11.20 -4.32 -3.18
C ALA A 85 -10.75 -4.51 -4.64
N GLU A 86 -10.70 -5.73 -5.14
CA GLU A 86 -10.37 -6.02 -6.54
C GLU A 86 -11.43 -5.49 -7.50
N ARG A 87 -12.72 -5.64 -7.16
CA ARG A 87 -13.80 -5.02 -7.95
C ARG A 87 -13.71 -3.50 -7.98
N ARG A 88 -13.32 -2.86 -6.87
CA ARG A 88 -13.10 -1.40 -6.79
C ARG A 88 -11.86 -0.99 -7.60
N LEU A 89 -10.80 -1.77 -7.52
CA LEU A 89 -9.58 -1.59 -8.30
C LEU A 89 -9.85 -1.62 -9.80
N GLY A 90 -10.67 -2.56 -10.29
CA GLY A 90 -11.03 -2.63 -11.71
C GLY A 90 -11.69 -1.34 -12.25
N LYS A 91 -12.35 -0.55 -11.38
CA LYS A 91 -12.93 0.75 -11.75
C LYS A 91 -11.87 1.86 -11.81
N LEU A 92 -10.78 1.74 -11.05
CA LEU A 92 -9.71 2.73 -10.93
C LEU A 92 -8.56 2.49 -11.92
N ALA A 93 -8.18 1.24 -12.12
CA ALA A 93 -7.08 0.79 -12.98
C ALA A 93 -7.42 0.88 -14.48
N LYS A 94 -7.89 2.05 -14.91
CA LYS A 94 -8.16 2.39 -16.31
C LYS A 94 -6.84 2.53 -17.08
N ARG A 95 -6.90 2.26 -18.40
CA ARG A 95 -5.82 2.50 -19.39
C ARG A 95 -4.56 1.64 -19.20
N GLY A 96 -4.70 0.37 -18.82
CA GLY A 96 -3.59 -0.58 -18.74
C GLY A 96 -2.64 -0.39 -17.56
N ARG A 97 -3.02 0.43 -16.56
CA ARG A 97 -2.25 0.59 -15.32
C ARG A 97 -2.31 -0.67 -14.49
N ARG A 98 -1.17 -1.12 -13.96
CA ARG A 98 -1.09 -2.26 -13.04
C ARG A 98 -1.64 -1.86 -11.67
N GLY A 99 -2.58 -2.65 -11.16
CA GLY A 99 -3.20 -2.47 -9.86
C GLY A 99 -2.87 -3.62 -8.90
N LEU A 100 -3.00 -3.36 -7.60
CA LEU A 100 -2.87 -4.34 -6.52
C LEU A 100 -3.99 -4.12 -5.50
N VAL A 101 -4.38 -5.19 -4.83
CA VAL A 101 -5.17 -5.11 -3.59
C VAL A 101 -4.17 -5.12 -2.43
N ALA A 102 -4.07 -4.02 -1.71
CA ALA A 102 -3.24 -3.90 -0.51
C ALA A 102 -4.08 -4.25 0.72
N ALA A 103 -3.42 -4.75 1.77
CA ALA A 103 -4.04 -5.05 3.05
C ALA A 103 -3.31 -4.33 4.19
N VAL A 104 -4.04 -3.87 5.19
CA VAL A 104 -3.52 -3.29 6.43
C VAL A 104 -4.33 -3.80 7.62
N ALA A 105 -3.71 -3.83 8.79
CA ALA A 105 -4.44 -4.03 10.04
C ALA A 105 -5.56 -2.99 10.16
N ALA A 106 -6.79 -3.45 10.43
CA ALA A 106 -7.88 -2.60 10.85
C ALA A 106 -7.52 -2.02 12.22
N ARG A 107 -7.55 -0.69 12.31
CA ARG A 107 -7.52 0.02 13.58
C ARG A 107 -8.87 -0.06 14.28
#